data_AF-A0A2I0TA12-F1
#
_entry.id   AF-A0A2I0TA12-F1
#
_cell.length_a   1.000
_cell.length_b   1.000
_cell.length_c   1.000
_cell.angle_alpha   90.00
_cell.angle_beta   90.00
_cell.angle_gamma   90.00
#
_symmetry.space_group_name_H-M   'P 1'
#
loop_
_entity.id
_entity.type
_entity.pdbx_description
1 polymer ?
#
loop_
_entity_poly.entity_id
_entity_poly.type
_entity_poly.pdbx_seq_one_letter_code
_entity_poly.pdbx_strand_id
1 'polypeptide(L)'
;MAQLLTCAAQGNEHYTGVAARETAQALKTLAQAARGVAASTTDPVAAHAMLDSARDVMEGSAMLIQEAKQALAAPGDADSQQRLAQVAKAVSHSLNNCVNCLPGQKDVDVALKSIGESSKKLLVDSLPPSSKSFQEAQSELNQAAADLNQSAGEVVHATRGQSGELAAASGKFSDDFDEFLDAGIEMAGQAQTKEDQIQVIGNLKSISMASSKLLLAAKSLSVDPGAPNAKNLLAAAARAVTESINQLITLCTQQAPGQKECDNALRELEVIIHFKSSYE
;
A
#
# COMPACT_ATOMS: atom_id res chain seq x y z
N MET A 1 -12.96 3.67 -22.67
CA MET A 1 -14.27 3.96 -22.03
C MET A 1 -14.53 5.45 -21.83
N ALA A 2 -13.64 6.23 -21.19
CA ALA A 2 -13.86 7.68 -21.03
C ALA A 2 -14.13 8.41 -22.37
N GLN A 3 -13.39 8.08 -23.43
CA GLN A 3 -13.65 8.61 -24.78
C GLN A 3 -15.04 8.24 -25.32
N LEU A 4 -15.51 7.01 -25.09
CA LEU A 4 -16.85 6.57 -25.50
C LEU A 4 -17.94 7.43 -24.84
N LEU A 5 -17.80 7.70 -23.53
CA LEU A 5 -18.73 8.56 -22.80
C LEU A 5 -18.72 9.98 -23.36
N THR A 6 -17.54 10.55 -23.55
CA THR A 6 -17.40 11.92 -24.07
C THR A 6 -18.00 12.05 -25.47
N CYS A 7 -17.73 11.12 -26.38
CA CYS A 7 -18.25 11.17 -27.74
C CYS A 7 -19.77 10.95 -27.80
N ALA A 8 -20.31 10.02 -26.99
CA ALA A 8 -21.74 9.77 -26.90
C ALA A 8 -22.49 10.97 -26.30
N ALA A 9 -21.91 11.60 -25.28
CA ALA A 9 -22.46 12.82 -24.66
C ALA A 9 -22.51 14.00 -25.64
N GLN A 10 -21.51 14.11 -26.50
CA GLN A 10 -21.42 15.15 -27.53
C GLN A 10 -22.28 14.85 -28.78
N GLY A 11 -22.98 13.71 -28.82
CA GLY A 11 -23.79 13.33 -29.98
C GLY A 11 -22.96 12.97 -31.23
N ASN A 12 -21.67 12.66 -31.05
CA ASN A 12 -20.77 12.43 -32.17
C ASN A 12 -20.79 10.96 -32.60
N GLU A 13 -21.69 10.61 -33.52
CA GLU A 13 -21.93 9.22 -33.95
C GLU A 13 -20.67 8.53 -34.48
N HIS A 14 -19.89 9.22 -35.34
CA HIS A 14 -18.70 8.64 -35.95
C HIS A 14 -17.64 8.24 -34.91
N TYR A 15 -17.28 9.17 -34.02
CA TYR A 15 -16.27 8.91 -33.00
C TYR A 15 -16.77 7.94 -31.91
N THR A 16 -18.07 7.96 -31.60
CA THR A 16 -18.68 6.99 -30.68
C THR A 16 -18.62 5.57 -31.26
N GLY A 17 -18.90 5.41 -32.56
CA GLY A 17 -18.77 4.12 -33.25
C GLY A 17 -17.34 3.58 -33.27
N VAL A 18 -16.36 4.46 -33.52
CA VAL A 18 -14.93 4.10 -33.43
C VAL A 18 -14.56 3.67 -32.01
N ALA A 19 -14.90 4.47 -30.99
CA ALA A 19 -14.60 4.17 -29.59
C ALA A 19 -15.30 2.89 -29.10
N ALA A 20 -16.50 2.59 -29.60
CA ALA A 20 -17.23 1.35 -29.29
C ALA A 20 -16.52 0.13 -29.90
N ARG A 21 -16.05 0.24 -31.15
CA ARG A 21 -15.28 -0.82 -31.80
C ARG A 21 -13.95 -1.10 -31.10
N GLU A 22 -13.21 -0.04 -30.75
CA GLU A 22 -11.97 -0.16 -29.97
C GLU A 22 -12.20 -0.80 -28.61
N THR A 23 -13.30 -0.42 -27.93
CA THR A 23 -13.71 -1.03 -26.66
C THR A 23 -13.99 -2.54 -26.85
N ALA A 24 -14.72 -2.93 -27.89
CA ALA A 24 -14.99 -4.34 -28.19
C ALA A 24 -13.70 -5.14 -28.49
N GLN A 25 -12.74 -4.55 -29.20
CA GLN A 25 -11.44 -5.16 -29.44
C GLN A 25 -10.64 -5.34 -28.15
N ALA A 26 -10.60 -4.32 -27.29
CA ALA A 26 -9.93 -4.40 -25.99
C ALA A 26 -10.56 -5.48 -25.08
N LEU A 27 -11.89 -5.63 -25.09
CA LEU A 27 -12.59 -6.68 -24.34
C LEU A 27 -12.24 -8.09 -24.84
N LYS A 28 -12.04 -8.27 -26.14
CA LYS A 28 -11.58 -9.56 -26.68
C LYS A 28 -10.20 -9.92 -26.15
N THR A 29 -9.29 -8.95 -26.12
CA THR A 29 -7.94 -9.13 -25.55
C THR A 29 -8.03 -9.44 -24.05
N LEU A 30 -8.86 -8.70 -23.31
CA LEU A 30 -9.11 -8.95 -21.88
C LEU A 30 -9.62 -10.38 -21.64
N ALA A 31 -10.59 -10.85 -22.44
CA ALA A 31 -11.13 -12.21 -22.35
C ALA A 31 -10.06 -13.30 -22.55
N GLN A 32 -9.13 -13.06 -23.48
CA GLN A 32 -8.01 -13.97 -23.73
C GLN A 32 -7.02 -13.96 -22.57
N ALA A 33 -6.67 -12.78 -22.07
CA ALA A 33 -5.79 -12.62 -20.92
C ALA A 33 -6.37 -13.27 -19.65
N ALA A 34 -7.64 -13.01 -19.33
CA ALA A 34 -8.33 -13.58 -18.17
C ALA A 34 -8.34 -15.11 -18.20
N ARG A 35 -8.59 -15.71 -19.38
CA ARG A 35 -8.47 -17.17 -19.55
C ARG A 35 -7.04 -17.68 -19.36
N GLY A 36 -6.05 -16.93 -19.83
CA GLY A 36 -4.63 -17.23 -19.59
C GLY A 36 -4.31 -17.26 -18.09
N VAL A 37 -4.76 -16.25 -17.35
CA VAL A 37 -4.56 -16.16 -15.89
C VAL A 37 -5.27 -17.32 -15.18
N ALA A 38 -6.54 -17.59 -15.52
CA ALA A 38 -7.31 -18.69 -14.95
C ALA A 38 -6.68 -20.06 -15.23
N ALA A 39 -6.03 -20.24 -16.38
CA ALA A 39 -5.32 -21.47 -16.72
C ALA A 39 -3.96 -21.61 -16.02
N SER A 40 -3.34 -20.49 -15.62
CA SER A 40 -2.03 -20.48 -14.95
C SER A 40 -2.09 -20.67 -13.43
N THR A 41 -3.27 -20.53 -12.81
CA THR A 41 -3.44 -20.75 -11.37
C THR A 41 -3.79 -22.21 -11.07
N THR A 42 -3.27 -22.72 -9.95
CA THR A 42 -3.63 -24.04 -9.42
C THR A 42 -4.84 -23.99 -8.49
N ASP A 43 -5.27 -22.79 -8.06
CA ASP A 43 -6.47 -22.59 -7.23
C ASP A 43 -7.73 -22.51 -8.12
N PRO A 44 -8.62 -23.51 -8.06
CA PRO A 44 -9.85 -23.51 -8.84
C PRO A 44 -10.76 -22.33 -8.48
N VAL A 45 -10.78 -21.87 -7.22
CA VAL A 45 -11.64 -20.76 -6.78
C VAL A 45 -11.17 -19.45 -7.41
N ALA A 46 -9.87 -19.19 -7.39
CA ALA A 46 -9.28 -18.02 -8.07
C ALA A 46 -9.51 -18.07 -9.59
N ALA A 47 -9.41 -19.24 -10.22
CA ALA A 47 -9.68 -19.40 -11.64
C ALA A 47 -11.13 -19.02 -12.00
N HIS A 48 -12.10 -19.52 -11.24
CA HIS A 48 -13.52 -19.18 -11.46
C HIS A 48 -13.78 -17.70 -11.20
N ALA A 49 -13.26 -17.14 -10.11
CA ALA A 49 -13.42 -15.73 -9.78
C ALA A 49 -12.89 -14.78 -10.88
N MET A 50 -11.74 -15.13 -11.50
CA MET A 50 -11.20 -14.38 -12.65
C MET A 50 -12.13 -14.44 -13.86
N LEU A 51 -12.66 -15.63 -14.20
CA LEU A 51 -13.55 -15.80 -15.34
C LEU A 51 -14.90 -15.11 -15.14
N ASP A 52 -15.47 -15.20 -13.93
CA ASP A 52 -16.72 -14.53 -13.57
C ASP A 52 -16.53 -13.00 -13.60
N SER A 53 -15.44 -12.47 -13.03
CA SER A 53 -15.15 -11.04 -13.08
C SER A 53 -14.94 -10.55 -14.52
N ALA A 54 -14.27 -11.33 -15.37
CA ALA A 54 -14.10 -11.00 -16.78
C ALA A 54 -15.45 -11.01 -17.53
N ARG A 55 -16.35 -11.94 -17.19
CA ARG A 55 -17.71 -12.00 -17.73
C ARG A 55 -18.51 -10.76 -17.33
N ASP A 56 -18.49 -10.35 -16.07
CA ASP A 56 -19.17 -9.15 -15.59
C ASP A 56 -18.70 -7.89 -16.33
N VAL A 57 -17.39 -7.78 -16.61
CA VAL A 57 -16.85 -6.70 -17.43
C VAL A 57 -17.40 -6.72 -18.85
N MET A 58 -17.52 -7.90 -19.47
CA MET A 58 -18.07 -8.04 -20.82
C MET A 58 -19.55 -7.68 -20.87
N GLU A 59 -20.36 -8.20 -19.94
CA GLU A 59 -21.79 -7.90 -19.84
C GLU A 59 -22.03 -6.41 -19.58
N GLY A 60 -21.33 -5.84 -18.60
CA GLY A 60 -21.40 -4.41 -18.30
C GLY A 60 -20.97 -3.53 -19.48
N SER A 61 -19.94 -3.93 -20.22
CA SER A 61 -19.47 -3.17 -21.39
C SER A 61 -20.42 -3.28 -22.58
N ALA A 62 -21.13 -4.41 -22.75
CA ALA A 62 -22.18 -4.53 -23.75
C ALA A 62 -23.33 -3.56 -23.45
N MET A 63 -23.76 -3.49 -22.18
CA MET A 63 -24.75 -2.48 -21.75
C MET A 63 -24.23 -1.06 -21.98
N LEU A 64 -22.95 -0.80 -21.71
CA LEU A 64 -22.35 0.52 -21.91
C LEU A 64 -22.44 0.97 -23.37
N ILE A 65 -22.13 0.07 -24.31
CA ILE A 65 -22.23 0.35 -25.76
C ILE A 65 -23.69 0.57 -26.17
N GLN A 66 -24.62 -0.19 -25.60
CA GLN A 66 -26.05 -0.03 -25.87
C GLN A 66 -26.59 1.32 -25.37
N GLU A 67 -26.24 1.72 -24.15
CA GLU A 67 -26.62 3.03 -23.62
C GLU A 67 -25.92 4.17 -24.38
N ALA A 68 -24.67 3.99 -24.82
CA ALA A 68 -24.00 4.97 -25.66
C ALA A 68 -24.75 5.20 -26.98
N LYS A 69 -25.27 4.13 -27.59
CA LYS A 69 -26.12 4.23 -28.79
C LYS A 69 -27.44 4.95 -28.50
N GLN A 70 -28.07 4.71 -27.35
CA GLN A 70 -29.29 5.42 -26.96
C GLN A 70 -29.02 6.92 -26.71
N ALA A 71 -27.91 7.24 -26.04
CA ALA A 71 -27.49 8.62 -25.80
C ALA A 71 -27.22 9.38 -27.10
N LEU A 72 -26.76 8.70 -28.17
CA LEU A 72 -26.65 9.30 -29.50
C LEU A 72 -28.00 9.59 -30.16
N ALA A 73 -29.04 8.80 -29.87
CA ALA A 73 -30.37 9.02 -30.43
C ALA A 73 -31.08 10.24 -29.82
N ALA A 74 -30.70 10.63 -28.60
CA ALA A 74 -31.18 11.82 -27.90
C ALA A 74 -30.01 12.61 -27.25
N PRO A 75 -29.18 13.30 -28.05
CA PRO A 75 -28.05 14.06 -27.51
C PRO A 75 -28.52 15.17 -26.55
N GLY A 76 -27.90 15.27 -25.37
CA GLY A 76 -28.25 16.25 -24.35
C GLY A 76 -29.38 15.85 -23.40
N ASP A 77 -29.99 14.67 -23.57
CA ASP A 77 -30.96 14.12 -22.61
C ASP A 77 -30.28 13.76 -21.28
N ALA A 78 -30.66 14.45 -20.20
CA ALA A 78 -30.02 14.31 -18.90
C ALA A 78 -30.14 12.89 -18.33
N ASP A 79 -31.30 12.25 -18.52
CA ASP A 79 -31.55 10.88 -18.04
C ASP A 79 -30.67 9.86 -18.77
N SER A 80 -30.52 9.98 -20.09
CA SER A 80 -29.66 9.10 -20.89
C SER A 80 -28.17 9.29 -20.55
N GLN A 81 -27.73 10.53 -20.32
CA GLN A 81 -26.36 10.78 -19.84
C GLN A 81 -26.11 10.20 -18.44
N GLN A 82 -27.09 10.30 -17.53
CA GLN A 82 -26.98 9.74 -16.20
C GLN A 82 -26.90 8.21 -16.23
N ARG A 83 -27.75 7.54 -17.02
CA ARG A 83 -27.70 6.07 -17.20
C ARG A 83 -26.36 5.64 -17.78
N LEU A 84 -25.87 6.33 -18.81
CA LEU A 84 -24.57 6.06 -19.42
C LEU A 84 -23.42 6.14 -18.40
N ALA A 85 -23.40 7.20 -17.57
CA ALA A 85 -22.41 7.37 -16.52
C ALA A 85 -22.50 6.28 -15.44
N GLN A 86 -23.72 5.87 -15.05
CA GLN A 86 -23.95 4.81 -14.07
C GLN A 86 -23.40 3.46 -14.59
N VAL A 87 -23.69 3.11 -15.83
CA VAL A 87 -23.17 1.87 -16.45
C VAL A 87 -21.65 1.92 -16.54
N ALA A 88 -21.07 3.06 -16.92
CA ALA A 88 -19.61 3.21 -16.97
C ALA A 88 -18.94 3.00 -15.61
N LYS A 89 -19.58 3.49 -14.53
CA LYS A 89 -19.12 3.26 -13.16
C LYS A 89 -19.19 1.78 -12.78
N ALA A 90 -20.27 1.08 -13.16
CA ALA A 90 -20.41 -0.36 -12.95
C ALA A 90 -19.33 -1.17 -13.69
N VAL A 91 -19.00 -0.79 -14.94
CA VAL A 91 -17.91 -1.42 -15.69
C VAL A 91 -16.56 -1.16 -15.02
N SER A 92 -16.31 0.06 -14.56
CA SER A 92 -15.07 0.42 -13.85
C SER A 92 -14.92 -0.40 -12.56
N HIS A 93 -16.01 -0.63 -11.84
CA HIS A 93 -16.02 -1.50 -10.67
C HIS A 93 -15.71 -2.96 -11.02
N SER A 94 -16.34 -3.49 -12.07
CA SER A 94 -16.12 -4.87 -12.54
C SER A 94 -14.66 -5.06 -13.01
N LEU A 95 -14.08 -4.05 -13.67
CA LEU A 95 -12.66 -4.05 -14.04
C LEU A 95 -11.75 -4.10 -12.82
N ASN A 96 -12.05 -3.31 -11.79
CA ASN A 96 -11.28 -3.33 -10.55
C ASN A 96 -11.34 -4.70 -9.87
N ASN A 97 -12.50 -5.37 -9.89
CA ASN A 97 -12.64 -6.74 -9.38
C ASN A 97 -11.81 -7.73 -10.21
N CYS A 98 -11.81 -7.58 -11.54
CA CYS A 98 -10.97 -8.37 -12.42
C CYS A 98 -9.46 -8.18 -12.13
N VAL A 99 -9.02 -6.94 -11.87
CA VAL A 99 -7.64 -6.64 -11.45
C VAL A 99 -7.32 -7.29 -10.11
N ASN A 100 -8.22 -7.23 -9.13
CA ASN A 100 -8.00 -7.87 -7.83
C ASN A 100 -7.95 -9.40 -7.89
N CYS A 101 -8.44 -10.02 -8.97
CA CYS A 101 -8.31 -11.46 -9.21
C CYS A 101 -6.95 -11.85 -9.80
N LEU A 102 -6.07 -10.89 -10.12
CA LEU A 102 -4.72 -11.20 -10.61
C LEU A 102 -3.88 -11.82 -9.48
N PRO A 103 -2.97 -12.76 -9.80
CA PRO A 103 -2.09 -13.38 -8.82
C PRO A 103 -1.28 -12.34 -8.05
N GLY A 104 -1.20 -12.49 -6.72
CA GLY A 104 -0.50 -11.58 -5.82
C GLY A 104 -1.28 -10.33 -5.41
N GLN A 105 -2.33 -9.92 -6.14
CA GLN A 105 -3.12 -8.73 -5.76
C GLN A 105 -3.89 -8.93 -4.47
N LYS A 106 -4.57 -10.07 -4.35
CA LYS A 106 -5.35 -10.44 -3.16
C LYS A 106 -4.47 -10.57 -1.93
N ASP A 107 -3.27 -11.13 -2.09
CA ASP A 107 -2.32 -11.32 -1.00
C ASP A 107 -1.79 -9.97 -0.49
N VAL A 108 -1.50 -9.04 -1.40
CA VAL A 108 -1.15 -7.66 -1.03
C VAL A 108 -2.32 -6.97 -0.31
N ASP A 109 -3.58 -7.21 -0.71
CA ASP A 109 -4.75 -6.68 0.00
C ASP A 109 -4.93 -7.28 1.40
N VAL A 110 -4.62 -8.57 1.56
CA VAL A 110 -4.61 -9.23 2.88
C VAL A 110 -3.53 -8.60 3.76
N ALA A 111 -2.30 -8.45 3.25
CA ALA A 111 -1.21 -7.79 3.96
C ALA A 111 -1.57 -6.34 4.37
N LEU A 112 -2.18 -5.57 3.47
CA LEU A 112 -2.67 -4.21 3.78
C LEU A 112 -3.71 -4.19 4.90
N LYS A 113 -4.64 -5.15 4.91
CA LYS A 113 -5.64 -5.28 5.97
C LYS A 113 -4.97 -5.65 7.29
N SER A 114 -4.06 -6.62 7.28
CA SER A 114 -3.30 -7.04 8.47
C SER A 114 -2.52 -5.87 9.06
N ILE A 115 -1.75 -5.12 8.27
CA ILE A 115 -1.08 -3.89 8.72
C ILE A 115 -2.08 -2.90 9.34
N GLY A 116 -3.22 -2.69 8.69
CA GLY A 116 -4.29 -1.82 9.20
C GLY A 116 -4.89 -2.29 10.51
N GLU A 117 -5.03 -3.59 10.71
CA GLU A 117 -5.53 -4.21 11.95
C GLU A 117 -4.50 -4.12 13.07
N SER A 118 -3.25 -4.51 12.81
CA SER A 118 -2.12 -4.34 13.74
C SER A 118 -1.98 -2.89 14.18
N SER A 119 -2.09 -1.94 13.25
CA SER A 119 -1.98 -0.50 13.55
C SER A 119 -3.07 0.02 14.48
N LYS A 120 -4.21 -0.67 14.64
CA LYS A 120 -5.23 -0.31 15.64
C LYS A 120 -4.71 -0.51 17.07
N LYS A 121 -3.69 -1.35 17.28
CA LYS A 121 -2.96 -1.46 18.55
C LYS A 121 -2.33 -0.12 18.98
N LEU A 122 -2.14 0.84 18.07
CA LEU A 122 -1.63 2.19 18.36
C LEU A 122 -2.73 3.23 18.69
N LEU A 123 -4.00 2.83 18.68
CA LEU A 123 -5.15 3.71 18.94
C LEU A 123 -5.66 3.63 20.38
N VAL A 124 -5.08 2.77 21.22
CA VAL A 124 -5.48 2.64 22.63
C VAL A 124 -4.99 3.82 23.47
N ASP A 125 -5.84 4.27 24.41
CA ASP A 125 -5.58 5.41 25.30
C ASP A 125 -4.47 5.16 26.33
N SER A 126 -4.16 3.89 26.60
CA SER A 126 -3.08 3.48 27.49
C SER A 126 -2.41 2.23 26.96
N LEU A 127 -1.09 2.31 26.74
CA LEU A 127 -0.29 1.14 26.42
C LEU A 127 -0.12 0.24 27.65
N PRO A 128 -0.05 -1.09 27.47
CA PRO A 128 0.28 -1.98 28.56
C PRO A 128 1.67 -1.66 29.12
N PRO A 129 1.89 -1.84 30.44
CA PRO A 129 3.23 -1.74 31.00
C PRO A 129 4.11 -2.84 30.39
N SER A 130 5.35 -2.48 30.05
CA SER A 130 6.30 -3.44 29.51
C SER A 130 6.63 -4.53 30.53
N SER A 131 6.75 -5.76 30.03
CA SER A 131 7.07 -6.96 30.78
C SER A 131 8.56 -7.32 30.75
N LYS A 132 9.34 -6.66 29.87
CA LYS A 132 10.74 -6.95 29.59
C LYS A 132 11.66 -5.88 30.18
N SER A 133 12.97 -6.12 30.20
CA SER A 133 13.93 -5.05 30.45
C SER A 133 14.07 -4.15 29.20
N PHE A 134 14.51 -2.91 29.41
CA PHE A 134 14.79 -2.00 28.29
C PHE A 134 15.77 -2.59 27.27
N GLN A 135 16.81 -3.30 27.73
CA GLN A 135 17.81 -3.91 26.85
C GLN A 135 17.23 -5.03 25.99
N GLU A 136 16.37 -5.88 26.58
CA GLU A 136 15.68 -6.94 25.84
C GLU A 136 14.73 -6.36 24.80
N ALA A 137 13.88 -5.40 25.21
CA ALA A 137 12.94 -4.74 24.31
C ALA A 137 13.64 -3.97 23.18
N GLN A 138 14.79 -3.32 23.46
CA GLN A 138 15.58 -2.62 22.46
C GLN A 138 16.24 -3.60 21.48
N SER A 139 16.77 -4.73 21.98
CA SER A 139 17.35 -5.77 21.13
C SER A 139 16.32 -6.38 20.20
N GLU A 140 15.12 -6.69 20.71
CA GLU A 140 14.01 -7.21 19.91
C GLU A 140 13.54 -6.18 18.88
N LEU A 141 13.38 -4.91 19.26
CA LEU A 141 13.02 -3.84 18.32
C LEU A 141 14.04 -3.73 17.18
N ASN A 142 15.34 -3.78 17.49
CA ASN A 142 16.40 -3.70 16.49
C ASN A 142 16.39 -4.91 15.54
N GLN A 143 16.15 -6.11 16.07
CA GLN A 143 16.05 -7.32 15.25
C GLN A 143 14.83 -7.26 14.33
N ALA A 144 13.64 -7.00 14.88
CA ALA A 144 12.41 -6.90 14.11
C ALA A 144 12.47 -5.75 13.08
N ALA A 145 13.16 -4.65 13.40
CA ALA A 145 13.43 -3.57 12.47
C ALA A 145 14.33 -3.98 11.30
N ALA A 146 15.35 -4.81 11.56
CA ALA A 146 16.22 -5.34 10.51
C ALA A 146 15.44 -6.28 9.58
N ASP A 147 14.60 -7.15 10.15
CA ASP A 147 13.76 -8.08 9.40
C ASP A 147 12.72 -7.34 8.56
N LEU A 148 12.05 -6.34 9.12
CA LEU A 148 11.10 -5.48 8.40
C LEU A 148 11.76 -4.69 7.25
N ASN A 149 12.97 -4.19 7.46
CA ASN A 149 13.75 -3.52 6.40
C ASN A 149 14.12 -4.49 5.27
N GLN A 150 14.49 -5.71 5.62
CA GLN A 150 14.83 -6.75 4.67
C GLN A 150 13.60 -7.16 3.84
N SER A 151 12.45 -7.40 4.47
CA SER A 151 11.21 -7.72 3.76
C SER A 151 10.68 -6.56 2.93
N ALA A 152 10.87 -5.31 3.36
CA ALA A 152 10.58 -4.14 2.52
C ALA A 152 11.38 -4.18 1.21
N GLY A 153 12.67 -4.55 1.27
CA GLY A 153 13.52 -4.78 0.11
C GLY A 153 13.01 -5.92 -0.77
N GLU A 154 12.63 -7.04 -0.16
CA GLU A 154 12.07 -8.21 -0.87
C GLU A 154 10.79 -7.87 -1.64
N VAL A 155 9.89 -7.06 -1.08
CA VAL A 155 8.70 -6.55 -1.79
C VAL A 155 9.11 -5.77 -3.04
N VAL A 156 10.11 -4.89 -2.93
CA VAL A 156 10.62 -4.14 -4.09
C VAL A 156 11.21 -5.07 -5.16
N HIS A 157 11.92 -6.12 -4.76
CA HIS A 157 12.49 -7.10 -5.68
C HIS A 157 11.40 -7.96 -6.35
N ALA A 158 10.42 -8.43 -5.58
CA ALA A 158 9.34 -9.28 -6.06
C ALA A 158 8.45 -8.60 -7.13
N THR A 159 8.30 -7.26 -7.07
CA THR A 159 7.60 -6.52 -8.15
C THR A 159 8.31 -6.56 -9.51
N ARG A 160 9.58 -7.00 -9.55
CA ARG A 160 10.36 -7.20 -10.78
C ARG A 160 10.35 -8.66 -11.26
N GLY A 161 9.92 -9.58 -10.39
CA GLY A 161 9.94 -11.03 -10.61
C GLY A 161 8.58 -11.60 -11.04
N GLN A 162 8.35 -12.87 -10.75
CA GLN A 162 7.08 -13.54 -11.06
C GLN A 162 5.99 -13.14 -10.05
N SER A 163 4.73 -13.05 -10.47
CA SER A 163 3.61 -12.58 -9.65
C SER A 163 3.39 -13.36 -8.34
N GLY A 164 3.85 -14.62 -8.25
CA GLY A 164 3.82 -15.41 -7.01
C GLY A 164 4.84 -14.97 -5.95
N GLU A 165 5.95 -14.34 -6.34
CA GLU A 165 6.96 -13.83 -5.40
C GLU A 165 6.42 -12.64 -4.60
N LEU A 166 5.57 -11.81 -5.23
CA LEU A 166 4.98 -10.65 -4.56
C LEU A 166 4.00 -11.05 -3.47
N ALA A 167 3.24 -12.13 -3.67
CA ALA A 167 2.35 -12.68 -2.65
C ALA A 167 3.13 -13.07 -1.39
N ALA A 168 4.18 -13.88 -1.56
CA ALA A 168 5.03 -14.34 -0.48
C ALA A 168 5.75 -13.17 0.23
N ALA A 169 6.35 -12.25 -0.54
CA ALA A 169 7.05 -11.09 0.01
C ALA A 169 6.10 -10.16 0.77
N SER A 170 4.88 -9.94 0.28
CA SER A 170 3.90 -9.06 0.95
C SER A 170 3.34 -9.69 2.22
N GLY A 171 3.12 -11.01 2.23
CA GLY A 171 2.74 -11.75 3.43
C GLY A 171 3.81 -11.65 4.51
N LYS A 172 5.06 -12.01 4.17
CA LYS A 172 6.20 -11.90 5.08
C LYS A 172 6.38 -10.46 5.60
N PHE A 173 6.31 -9.46 4.72
CA PHE A 173 6.39 -8.05 5.13
C PHE A 173 5.31 -7.66 6.15
N SER A 174 4.10 -8.20 6.01
CA SER A 174 3.02 -7.96 6.98
C SER A 174 3.28 -8.65 8.32
N ASP A 175 3.84 -9.86 8.31
CA ASP A 175 4.16 -10.60 9.53
C ASP A 175 5.31 -9.92 10.29
N ASP A 176 6.39 -9.57 9.58
CA ASP A 176 7.52 -8.82 10.13
C ASP A 176 7.07 -7.44 10.66
N PHE A 177 6.09 -6.81 10.01
CA PHE A 177 5.51 -5.55 10.48
C PHE A 177 4.75 -5.72 11.79
N ASP A 178 3.96 -6.79 11.96
CA ASP A 178 3.24 -7.03 13.21
C ASP A 178 4.19 -7.27 14.38
N GLU A 179 5.24 -8.06 14.16
CA GLU A 179 6.29 -8.31 15.16
C GLU A 179 7.04 -7.02 15.52
N PHE A 180 7.45 -6.23 14.52
CA PHE A 180 8.07 -4.93 14.73
C PHE A 180 7.15 -3.98 15.51
N LEU A 181 5.86 -3.97 15.19
CA LEU A 181 4.90 -3.11 15.86
C LEU A 181 4.74 -3.49 17.33
N ASP A 182 4.67 -4.78 17.64
CA ASP A 182 4.58 -5.28 19.01
C ASP A 182 5.85 -4.95 19.81
N ALA A 183 7.04 -5.14 19.22
CA ALA A 183 8.30 -4.72 19.84
C ALA A 183 8.36 -3.19 20.06
N GLY A 184 7.84 -2.41 19.11
CA GLY A 184 7.74 -0.96 19.22
C GLY A 184 6.79 -0.50 20.32
N ILE A 185 5.66 -1.18 20.49
CA ILE A 185 4.71 -0.93 21.58
C ILE A 185 5.32 -1.28 22.93
N GLU A 186 6.04 -2.41 23.02
CA GLU A 186 6.78 -2.80 24.22
C GLU A 186 7.81 -1.72 24.60
N MET A 187 8.55 -1.19 23.61
CA MET A 187 9.49 -0.08 23.80
C MET A 187 8.80 1.22 24.22
N ALA A 188 7.63 1.53 23.67
CA ALA A 188 6.84 2.67 24.11
C ALA A 188 6.35 2.53 25.57
N GLY A 189 6.21 1.30 26.07
CA GLY A 189 5.92 0.99 27.48
C GLY A 189 7.10 1.25 28.42
N GLN A 190 8.33 1.29 27.90
CA GLN A 190 9.56 1.59 28.66
C GLN A 190 9.86 3.09 28.75
N ALA A 191 9.11 3.94 28.03
CA ALA A 191 9.33 5.38 28.03
C ALA A 191 9.13 5.98 29.44
N GLN A 192 10.09 6.78 29.89
CA GLN A 192 10.08 7.40 31.22
C GLN A 192 9.03 8.50 31.37
N THR A 193 8.65 9.14 30.26
CA THR A 193 7.68 10.23 30.22
C THR A 193 6.56 9.94 29.22
N LYS A 194 5.38 10.50 29.47
CA LYS A 194 4.27 10.42 28.53
C LYS A 194 4.60 11.08 27.18
N GLU A 195 5.45 12.11 27.19
CA GLU A 195 5.86 12.80 25.96
C GLU A 195 6.77 11.92 25.09
N ASP A 196 7.76 11.26 25.70
CA ASP A 196 8.61 10.27 25.04
C ASP A 196 7.75 9.12 24.45
N GLN A 197 6.78 8.62 25.22
CA GLN A 197 5.83 7.59 24.77
C GLN A 197 5.01 8.05 23.55
N ILE A 198 4.45 9.26 23.58
CA ILE A 198 3.70 9.83 22.46
C ILE A 198 4.57 9.93 21.21
N GLN A 199 5.85 10.30 21.37
CA GLN A 199 6.79 10.42 20.27
C GLN A 199 7.11 9.07 19.63
N VAL A 200 7.33 8.02 20.43
CA VAL A 200 7.51 6.64 19.95
C VAL A 200 6.27 6.15 19.19
N ILE A 201 5.07 6.32 19.76
CA ILE A 201 3.81 5.95 19.10
C ILE A 201 3.62 6.72 17.79
N GLY A 202 3.96 8.01 17.75
CA GLY A 202 3.89 8.85 16.55
C GLY A 202 4.80 8.34 15.43
N ASN A 203 6.00 7.86 15.78
CA ASN A 203 6.91 7.23 14.83
C ASN A 203 6.36 5.90 14.32
N LEU A 204 5.82 5.04 15.20
CA LEU A 204 5.17 3.78 14.81
C LEU A 204 4.00 4.00 13.84
N LYS A 205 3.17 5.03 14.07
CA LYS A 205 2.09 5.43 13.14
C LYS A 205 2.65 5.87 11.79
N SER A 206 3.75 6.60 11.77
CA SER A 206 4.41 7.03 10.53
C SER A 206 4.96 5.84 9.74
N ILE A 207 5.56 4.86 10.43
CA ILE A 207 6.05 3.62 9.82
C ILE A 207 4.89 2.79 9.26
N SER A 208 3.77 2.69 9.98
CA SER A 208 2.54 2.04 9.49
C SER A 208 2.04 2.66 8.18
N MET A 209 1.98 3.99 8.12
CA MET A 209 1.58 4.72 6.91
C MET A 209 2.57 4.50 5.75
N ALA A 210 3.88 4.51 6.03
CA ALA A 210 4.91 4.26 5.02
C ALA A 210 4.82 2.82 4.49
N SER A 211 4.62 1.84 5.38
CA SER A 211 4.48 0.42 5.05
C SER A 211 3.25 0.15 4.19
N SER A 212 2.12 0.78 4.52
CA SER A 212 0.90 0.73 3.69
C SER A 212 1.14 1.33 2.30
N LYS A 213 1.83 2.47 2.22
CA LYS A 213 2.18 3.11 0.94
C LYS A 213 3.11 2.23 0.10
N LEU A 214 4.05 1.52 0.71
CA LEU A 214 4.94 0.57 0.03
C LEU A 214 4.13 -0.53 -0.65
N LEU A 215 3.24 -1.20 0.09
CA LEU A 215 2.38 -2.26 -0.46
C LEU A 215 1.44 -1.74 -1.56
N LEU A 216 0.86 -0.54 -1.40
CA LEU A 216 0.03 0.07 -2.44
C LEU A 216 0.83 0.39 -3.72
N ALA A 217 2.06 0.87 -3.58
CA ALA A 217 2.95 1.11 -4.71
C ALA A 217 3.34 -0.20 -5.39
N ALA A 218 3.60 -1.26 -4.62
CA ALA A 218 3.92 -2.58 -5.13
C ALA A 218 2.73 -3.19 -5.88
N LYS A 219 1.52 -3.07 -5.30
CA LYS A 219 0.25 -3.45 -5.92
C LYS A 219 0.09 -2.79 -7.29
N SER A 220 0.22 -1.46 -7.34
CA SER A 220 0.08 -0.69 -8.58
C SER A 220 1.10 -1.09 -9.64
N LEU A 221 2.38 -1.22 -9.26
CA LEU A 221 3.46 -1.60 -10.18
C LEU A 221 3.28 -3.01 -10.73
N SER A 222 2.74 -3.95 -9.94
CA SER A 222 2.49 -5.32 -10.43
C SER A 222 1.35 -5.41 -11.45
N VAL A 223 0.39 -4.47 -11.42
CA VAL A 223 -0.67 -4.35 -12.44
C VAL A 223 -0.14 -3.68 -13.69
N ASP A 224 0.66 -2.62 -13.55
CA ASP A 224 1.26 -1.89 -14.66
C ASP A 224 2.78 -1.68 -14.48
N PRO A 225 3.61 -2.65 -14.90
CA PRO A 225 5.07 -2.54 -14.83
C PRO A 225 5.65 -1.43 -15.72
N GLY A 226 4.87 -0.95 -16.69
CA GLY A 226 5.23 0.12 -17.63
C GLY A 226 4.86 1.52 -17.16
N ALA A 227 4.11 1.64 -16.05
CA ALA A 227 3.65 2.91 -15.53
C ALA A 227 4.83 3.87 -15.27
N PRO A 228 4.79 5.11 -15.81
CA PRO A 228 5.84 6.08 -15.60
C PRO A 228 5.95 6.40 -14.10
N ASN A 229 7.18 6.46 -13.59
CA ASN A 229 7.50 6.71 -12.18
C ASN A 229 7.06 5.66 -11.16
N ALA A 230 6.31 4.60 -11.51
CA ALA A 230 5.86 3.61 -10.54
C ALA A 230 7.01 2.92 -9.79
N LYS A 231 8.10 2.60 -10.50
CA LYS A 231 9.35 2.08 -9.90
C LYS A 231 10.02 3.06 -8.94
N ASN A 232 10.00 4.35 -9.28
CA ASN A 232 10.57 5.41 -8.45
C ASN A 232 9.72 5.62 -7.19
N LEU A 233 8.40 5.60 -7.31
CA LEU A 233 7.46 5.69 -6.19
C LEU A 233 7.62 4.52 -5.23
N LEU A 234 7.73 3.30 -5.77
CA LEU A 234 7.98 2.11 -4.96
C LEU A 234 9.31 2.21 -4.20
N ALA A 235 10.39 2.56 -4.88
CA ALA A 235 11.69 2.72 -4.25
C ALA A 235 11.70 3.86 -3.21
N ALA A 236 10.97 4.95 -3.45
CA ALA A 236 10.80 6.03 -2.49
C ALA A 236 10.01 5.57 -1.26
N ALA A 237 8.94 4.80 -1.45
CA ALA A 237 8.16 4.24 -0.33
C ALA A 237 9.00 3.28 0.52
N ALA A 238 9.80 2.41 -0.08
CA ALA A 238 10.69 1.50 0.64
C ALA A 238 11.74 2.27 1.47
N ARG A 239 12.36 3.29 0.87
CA ARG A 239 13.29 4.17 1.60
C ARG A 239 12.62 4.89 2.76
N ALA A 240 11.38 5.37 2.57
CA ALA A 240 10.64 6.05 3.63
C ALA A 240 10.33 5.12 4.82
N VAL A 241 10.06 3.83 4.57
CA VAL A 241 9.94 2.82 5.62
C VAL A 241 11.24 2.70 6.39
N THR A 242 12.36 2.49 5.69
CA THR A 242 13.69 2.34 6.32
C THR A 242 14.13 3.58 7.10
N GLU A 243 13.91 4.77 6.55
CA GLU A 243 14.23 6.01 7.23
C GLU A 243 13.40 6.17 8.52
N SER A 244 12.10 5.90 8.46
CA SER A 244 11.21 6.00 9.61
C SER A 244 11.58 4.99 10.71
N ILE A 245 11.96 3.77 10.33
CA ILE A 245 12.45 2.74 11.27
C ILE A 245 13.75 3.19 11.94
N ASN A 246 14.72 3.69 11.17
CA ASN A 246 15.99 4.17 11.72
C ASN A 246 15.81 5.37 12.65
N GLN A 247 14.87 6.27 12.33
CA GLN A 247 14.48 7.38 13.20
C GLN A 247 13.93 6.87 14.54
N LEU A 248 13.07 5.85 14.51
CA LEU A 248 12.53 5.23 15.73
C LEU A 248 13.64 4.57 16.57
N ILE A 249 14.54 3.78 15.97
CA ILE A 249 15.64 3.14 16.68
C ILE A 249 16.53 4.18 17.38
N THR A 250 16.86 5.25 16.65
CA THR A 250 17.67 6.35 17.18
C THR A 250 16.99 7.00 18.37
N LEU A 251 15.69 7.30 18.24
CA LEU A 251 14.88 7.86 19.32
C LEU A 251 14.88 6.96 20.55
N CYS A 252 14.59 5.68 20.38
CA CYS A 252 14.55 4.72 21.48
C CYS A 252 15.91 4.59 22.17
N THR A 253 17.00 4.60 21.40
CA THR A 253 18.37 4.51 21.94
C THR A 253 18.76 5.75 22.74
N GLN A 254 18.36 6.94 22.29
CA GLN A 254 18.57 8.20 23.03
C GLN A 254 17.71 8.27 24.30
N GLN A 255 16.56 7.57 24.31
CA GLN A 255 15.67 7.48 25.46
C GLN A 255 16.06 6.35 26.43
N ALA A 256 17.19 5.68 26.23
CA ALA A 256 17.66 4.64 27.13
C ALA A 256 17.83 5.16 28.58
N PRO A 257 17.41 4.39 29.60
CA PRO A 257 17.55 4.80 31.00
C PRO A 257 19.00 5.13 31.35
N GLY A 258 19.28 6.31 31.89
CA GLY A 258 20.62 6.78 32.23
C GLY A 258 21.36 7.51 31.10
N GLN A 259 20.90 7.38 29.84
CA GLN A 259 21.55 8.02 28.69
C GLN A 259 21.38 9.55 28.73
N LYS A 260 20.17 10.04 29.07
CA LYS A 260 19.89 11.48 29.23
C LYS A 260 20.77 12.12 30.30
N GLU A 261 21.01 11.42 31.41
CA GLU A 261 21.87 11.85 32.51
C GLU A 261 23.34 11.88 32.08
N CYS A 262 23.81 10.86 31.35
CA CYS A 262 25.15 10.84 30.77
C CYS A 262 25.37 11.98 29.75
N ASP A 263 24.40 12.22 28.87
CA ASP A 263 24.47 13.30 27.86
C ASP A 263 24.47 14.69 28.52
N ASN A 264 23.68 14.88 29.58
CA ASN A 264 23.71 16.12 30.36
C ASN A 264 25.06 16.33 31.05
N ALA A 265 25.62 15.28 31.67
CA ALA A 265 26.94 15.35 32.29
C ALA A 265 28.04 15.68 31.27
N LEU A 266 28.00 15.08 30.07
CA LEU A 266 28.93 15.39 28.99
C LEU A 266 28.81 16.85 28.53
N ARG A 267 27.59 17.36 28.35
CA ARG A 267 27.37 18.75 27.94
C ARG A 267 27.88 19.74 28.98
N GLU A 268 27.70 19.47 30.27
CA GLU A 268 28.28 20.29 31.34
C GLU A 268 29.80 20.31 31.29
N LEU A 269 30.43 19.14 31.04
CA LEU A 269 31.88 19.04 30.88
C LEU A 269 32.38 19.83 29.65
N GLU A 270 31.68 19.76 28.52
CA GLU A 270 32.03 20.53 27.31
C GLU A 270 31.97 22.05 27.53
N VAL A 271 30.96 22.54 28.25
CA VAL A 271 30.85 23.96 28.62
C VAL A 271 32.04 24.39 29.48
N ILE A 272 32.45 23.55 30.44
CA ILE A 272 33.62 23.83 31.29
C ILE A 272 34.92 23.84 30.47
N ILE A 273 35.08 22.90 29.54
CA ILE A 273 36.25 22.82 28.65
C ILE A 273 36.33 24.08 27.77
N HIS A 274 35.22 24.49 27.14
CA HIS A 274 35.18 25.71 26.33
C HIS A 274 35.41 26.99 27.14
N PHE A 275 34.94 27.02 28.39
CA PHE A 275 35.23 28.14 29.29
C PHE A 275 36.74 28.21 29.60
N LYS A 276 37.40 27.07 29.81
CA LYS A 276 38.85 27.02 30.05
C LYS A 276 39.68 27.50 28.85
N SER A 277 39.32 27.12 27.62
CA SER A 277 39.99 27.59 26.40
C SER A 277 39.78 29.07 26.08
N SER A 278 38.85 29.76 26.75
CA SER A 278 38.63 31.21 26.55
C SER A 278 39.48 32.08 27.50
N TYR A 279 40.21 31.46 28.43
CA TYR A 279 41.06 32.12 29.42
C TYR A 279 42.56 31.82 29.26
N GLU A 280 42.94 31.10 28.18
CA GLU A 280 44.31 30.94 27.68
C GLU A 280 44.48 31.72 26.37
#